data_AF-A0A7Y4VIF8-F1
#
_entry.id   AF-A0A7Y4VIF8-F1
#
_cell.length_a   1.000
_cell.length_b   1.000
_cell.length_c   1.000
_cell.angle_alpha   90.00
_cell.angle_beta   90.00
_cell.angle_gamma   90.00
#
_symmetry.space_group_name_H-M   'P 1'
#
loop_
_entity.id
_entity.type
_entity.pdbx_description
1 polymer ?
#
loop_
_entity_poly.entity_id
_entity_poly.type
_entity_poly.pdbx_seq_one_letter_code
_entity_poly.pdbx_strand_id
1 'polypeptide(L)'
;MLDKLLNYNNIYQQWINKGSTKEAAIELTIQQLDGLEEIASNDESWYELLEISARGRNYDAWLAMDWPEGFDELLLCVPLCKLVSWECSKCTVGIRQENNSCSMDYSLFGYIGELVKNGLRKELLDHINNSRKFLKNEGFNWNVHKCELEMINI
;
A
#
# COMPACT_ATOMS: atom_id res chain seq x y z
N MET A 1 3.58 6.96 16.51
CA MET A 1 2.64 5.81 16.60
C MET A 1 2.56 5.00 15.29
N LEU A 2 3.66 4.97 14.52
CA LEU A 2 3.74 4.21 13.25
C LEU A 2 4.29 2.79 13.43
N ASP A 3 4.49 2.35 14.67
CA ASP A 3 4.91 1.00 15.05
C ASP A 3 3.92 -0.10 14.64
N LYS A 4 2.74 0.30 14.15
CA LYS A 4 1.72 -0.57 13.55
C LYS A 4 2.10 -1.11 12.18
N LEU A 5 2.91 -0.37 11.42
CA LEU A 5 3.42 -0.82 10.12
C LEU A 5 4.78 -1.49 10.31
N LEU A 6 4.92 -2.67 9.70
CA LEU A 6 6.18 -3.39 9.74
C LEU A 6 7.07 -2.83 8.65
N ASN A 7 8.33 -2.56 8.99
CA ASN A 7 9.32 -2.28 7.96
C ASN A 7 9.53 -3.50 7.05
N TYR A 8 10.19 -3.25 5.91
CA TYR A 8 10.47 -4.25 4.89
C TYR A 8 11.07 -5.55 5.44
N ASN A 9 12.14 -5.43 6.25
CA ASN A 9 12.85 -6.60 6.76
C ASN A 9 11.97 -7.42 7.69
N ASN A 10 11.20 -6.76 8.56
CA ASN A 10 10.32 -7.43 9.51
C ASN A 10 9.20 -8.18 8.79
N ILE A 11 8.50 -7.54 7.85
CA ILE A 11 7.41 -8.20 7.12
C ILE A 11 7.92 -9.33 6.23
N TYR A 12 9.10 -9.15 5.62
CA TYR A 12 9.73 -10.18 4.81
C TYR A 12 10.11 -11.41 5.65
N GLN A 13 10.73 -11.21 6.81
CA GLN A 13 11.05 -12.32 7.72
C GLN A 13 9.79 -13.02 8.23
N GLN A 14 8.72 -12.29 8.53
CA GLN A 14 7.44 -12.91 8.90
C GLN A 14 6.85 -13.76 7.77
N TRP A 15 6.95 -13.30 6.52
CA TRP A 15 6.49 -14.08 5.37
C TRP A 15 7.28 -15.39 5.20
N ILE A 16 8.62 -15.32 5.33
CA ILE A 16 9.46 -16.52 5.34
C ILE A 16 9.03 -17.49 6.44
N ASN A 17 8.86 -16.98 7.67
CA ASN A 17 8.49 -17.78 8.84
C ASN A 17 7.09 -18.40 8.72
N LYS A 18 6.19 -17.80 7.93
CA LYS A 18 4.86 -18.33 7.58
C LYS A 18 4.89 -19.29 6.37
N GLY A 19 6.06 -19.71 5.91
CA GLY A 19 6.22 -20.71 4.86
C GLY A 19 6.27 -20.15 3.44
N SER A 20 6.41 -18.84 3.27
CA SER A 20 6.56 -18.18 1.96
C SER A 20 5.40 -18.45 0.97
N THR A 21 4.18 -18.64 1.48
CA THR A 21 3.02 -18.97 0.65
C THR A 21 2.30 -17.73 0.15
N LYS A 22 1.43 -17.91 -0.86
CA LYS A 22 0.54 -16.85 -1.36
C LYS A 22 -0.46 -16.41 -0.29
N GLU A 23 -1.00 -17.37 0.46
CA GLU A 23 -1.97 -17.14 1.53
C GLU A 23 -1.35 -16.29 2.64
N ALA A 24 -0.11 -16.62 3.05
CA ALA A 24 0.64 -15.83 4.02
C ALA A 24 0.97 -14.42 3.49
N ALA A 25 1.28 -14.28 2.20
CA ALA A 25 1.54 -12.98 1.60
C ALA A 25 0.29 -12.09 1.61
N ILE A 26 -0.88 -12.64 1.27
CA ILE A 26 -2.16 -11.93 1.35
C ILE A 26 -2.50 -11.57 2.80
N GLU A 27 -2.35 -12.51 3.74
CA GLU A 27 -2.59 -12.28 5.17
C GLU A 27 -1.75 -11.11 5.70
N LEU A 28 -0.44 -11.12 5.46
CA LEU A 28 0.46 -10.06 5.91
C LEU A 28 0.19 -8.71 5.23
N THR A 29 -0.18 -8.71 3.95
CA THR A 29 -0.60 -7.50 3.23
C THR A 29 -1.85 -6.89 3.88
N ILE A 30 -2.83 -7.73 4.24
CA ILE A 30 -4.03 -7.27 4.94
C ILE A 30 -3.67 -6.71 6.32
N GLN A 31 -2.75 -7.32 7.07
CA GLN A 31 -2.30 -6.79 8.35
C GLN A 31 -1.64 -5.41 8.23
N GLN A 32 -0.88 -5.15 7.16
CA GLN A 32 -0.37 -3.80 6.90
C GLN A 32 -1.49 -2.80 6.60
N LEU A 33 -2.51 -3.21 5.84
CA LEU A 33 -3.70 -2.39 5.60
C LEU A 33 -4.46 -2.08 6.89
N ASP A 34 -4.58 -3.05 7.80
CA ASP A 34 -5.22 -2.86 9.12
C ASP A 34 -4.40 -1.88 9.98
N GLY A 35 -3.06 -2.00 9.97
CA GLY A 35 -2.18 -1.04 10.64
C GLY A 35 -2.30 0.39 10.08
N LEU A 36 -2.44 0.53 8.77
CA LEU A 36 -2.68 1.81 8.12
C LEU A 36 -4.06 2.38 8.46
N GLU A 37 -5.10 1.54 8.53
CA GLU A 37 -6.44 1.95 8.97
C GLU A 37 -6.43 2.46 10.41
N GLU A 38 -5.70 1.81 11.33
CA GLU A 38 -5.52 2.29 12.72
C GLU A 38 -4.85 3.67 12.75
N ILE A 39 -3.77 3.86 11.98
CA ILE A 39 -3.07 5.15 11.86
C ILE A 39 -4.01 6.22 11.32
N ALA A 40 -4.69 5.94 10.21
CA ALA A 40 -5.60 6.88 9.57
C ALA A 40 -6.87 7.13 10.40
N SER A 41 -7.24 6.26 11.35
CA SER A 41 -8.41 6.45 12.21
C SER A 41 -8.11 7.28 13.46
N ASN A 42 -6.84 7.54 13.77
CA ASN A 42 -6.41 8.37 14.89
C ASN A 42 -5.90 9.73 14.40
N ASP A 43 -6.35 10.83 15.01
CA ASP A 43 -6.00 12.18 14.55
C ASP A 43 -4.49 12.46 14.67
N GLU A 44 -3.88 12.12 15.80
CA GLU A 44 -2.46 12.38 16.05
C GLU A 44 -1.57 11.56 15.10
N SER A 45 -1.83 10.25 14.97
CA SER A 45 -1.10 9.37 14.05
C SER A 45 -1.33 9.76 12.58
N TRP A 46 -2.52 10.26 12.23
CA TRP A 46 -2.81 10.75 10.89
C TRP A 46 -1.98 11.98 10.55
N TYR A 47 -1.90 12.96 11.47
CA TYR A 47 -1.05 14.14 11.26
C TYR A 47 0.43 13.77 11.18
N GLU A 48 0.91 12.83 12.00
CA GLU A 48 2.28 12.29 11.94
C GLU A 48 2.56 11.67 10.55
N LEU A 49 1.61 10.88 10.00
CA LEU A 49 1.71 10.29 8.66
C LEU A 49 1.77 11.37 7.57
N LEU A 50 0.94 12.41 7.64
CA LEU A 50 0.96 13.51 6.68
C LEU A 50 2.28 14.28 6.71
N GLU A 51 2.81 14.53 7.91
CA GLU A 51 4.08 15.21 8.10
C GLU A 51 5.23 14.40 7.48
N ILE A 52 5.28 13.09 7.72
CA ILE A 52 6.30 12.21 7.13
C ILE A 52 6.16 12.14 5.61
N SER A 53 4.93 12.04 5.09
CA SER A 53 4.67 12.05 3.65
C SER A 53 5.17 13.35 3.00
N ALA A 54 4.90 14.50 3.62
CA ALA A 54 5.34 15.81 3.14
C ALA A 54 6.88 15.96 3.16
N ARG A 55 7.56 15.36 4.14
CA ARG A 55 9.04 15.35 4.22
C ARG A 55 9.66 14.45 3.15
N GLY A 56 9.09 13.27 2.89
CA GLY A 56 9.63 12.28 1.94
C GLY A 56 9.61 12.74 0.48
N ARG A 57 8.58 13.48 0.04
CA ARG A 57 8.44 13.93 -1.35
C ARG A 57 9.43 15.00 -1.81
N ASN A 58 10.22 15.58 -0.91
CA ASN A 58 11.33 16.46 -1.31
C ASN A 58 12.56 15.68 -1.81
N TYR A 59 12.62 14.35 -1.65
CA TYR A 59 13.86 13.60 -1.88
C TYR A 59 13.77 12.41 -2.83
N ASP A 60 12.71 11.59 -2.82
CA ASP A 60 12.43 10.62 -3.89
C ASP A 60 11.11 9.90 -3.59
N ALA A 61 10.33 9.53 -4.60
CA ALA A 61 9.13 8.71 -4.41
C ALA A 61 9.45 7.19 -4.42
N TRP A 62 10.72 6.80 -4.62
CA TRP A 62 11.06 5.44 -5.05
C TRP A 62 12.27 4.78 -4.37
N LEU A 63 12.95 5.46 -3.43
CA LEU A 63 14.15 4.91 -2.81
C LEU A 63 14.00 4.69 -1.30
N ALA A 64 13.56 3.48 -0.97
CA ALA A 64 13.83 2.83 0.29
C ALA A 64 15.34 2.68 0.52
N MET A 65 15.88 3.39 1.51
CA MET A 65 16.98 2.89 2.37
C MET A 65 16.86 3.40 3.82
N ASP A 66 16.20 4.54 4.05
CA ASP A 66 16.10 5.15 5.38
C ASP A 66 14.63 5.28 5.83
N TRP A 67 14.01 4.15 6.22
CA TRP A 67 12.87 4.22 7.13
C TRP A 67 13.42 4.39 8.56
N PRO A 68 13.00 5.41 9.33
CA PRO A 68 11.67 6.02 9.28
C PRO A 68 11.62 7.48 8.80
N GLU A 69 11.85 7.77 7.52
CA GLU A 69 11.36 9.01 6.87
C GLU A 69 10.99 8.75 5.39
N GLY A 70 9.67 8.69 5.07
CA GLY A 70 9.15 8.57 3.69
C GLY A 70 8.23 7.36 3.51
N PHE A 71 6.92 7.61 3.40
CA PHE A 71 5.89 6.59 3.16
C PHE A 71 6.18 5.85 1.84
N ASP A 72 6.39 4.53 1.90
CA ASP A 72 6.53 3.66 0.73
C ASP A 72 5.32 2.71 0.70
N GLU A 73 4.36 2.98 -0.18
CA GLU A 73 3.18 2.14 -0.41
C GLU A 73 3.53 0.68 -0.79
N LEU A 74 4.74 0.43 -1.28
CA LEU A 74 5.21 -0.93 -1.58
C LEU A 74 5.46 -1.74 -0.32
N LEU A 75 5.68 -1.09 0.85
CA LEU A 75 5.75 -1.76 2.15
C LEU A 75 4.48 -2.55 2.46
N LEU A 76 3.32 -2.03 2.01
CA LEU A 76 2.04 -2.68 2.22
C LEU A 76 1.95 -4.02 1.48
N CYS A 77 2.62 -4.15 0.33
CA CYS A 77 2.52 -5.33 -0.54
C CYS A 77 3.83 -6.11 -0.74
N VAL A 78 4.89 -5.85 0.04
CA VAL A 78 6.21 -6.54 -0.06
C VAL A 78 6.07 -8.07 -0.18
N PRO A 79 5.26 -8.76 0.65
CA PRO A 79 5.14 -10.21 0.57
C PRO A 79 4.60 -10.67 -0.80
N LEU A 80 3.68 -9.91 -1.40
CA LEU A 80 3.10 -10.20 -2.72
C LEU A 80 4.12 -9.99 -3.83
N CYS A 81 4.97 -8.97 -3.74
CA CYS A 81 6.05 -8.71 -4.69
C CYS A 81 7.10 -9.83 -4.64
N LYS A 82 7.44 -10.30 -3.43
CA LYS A 82 8.43 -11.38 -3.24
C LYS A 82 7.97 -12.74 -3.76
N LEU A 83 6.68 -13.03 -3.70
CA LEU A 83 6.09 -14.26 -4.26
C LEU A 83 6.46 -14.48 -5.74
N VAL A 84 6.58 -13.39 -6.50
CA VAL A 84 6.82 -13.42 -7.95
C VAL A 84 8.15 -12.76 -8.35
N SER A 85 9.07 -12.56 -7.41
CA SER A 85 10.35 -11.87 -7.65
C SER A 85 10.21 -10.52 -8.37
N TRP A 86 9.20 -9.72 -7.99
CA TRP A 86 8.91 -8.39 -8.55
C TRP A 86 8.40 -8.39 -10.00
N GLU A 87 7.84 -9.51 -10.47
CA GLU A 87 7.17 -9.57 -11.76
C GLU A 87 5.68 -9.19 -11.62
N CYS A 88 5.37 -7.89 -11.64
CA CYS A 88 4.00 -7.37 -11.42
C CYS A 88 2.96 -8.05 -12.33
N SER A 89 3.29 -8.32 -13.59
CA SER A 89 2.43 -9.05 -14.54
C SER A 89 2.09 -10.49 -14.13
N LYS A 90 2.79 -11.07 -13.16
CA LYS A 90 2.51 -12.39 -12.59
C LYS A 90 1.96 -12.33 -11.16
N CYS A 91 1.99 -11.16 -10.52
CA CYS A 91 1.42 -10.96 -9.20
C CYS A 91 -0.11 -11.00 -9.26
N THR A 92 -0.77 -11.55 -8.23
CA THR A 92 -2.24 -11.58 -8.15
C THR A 92 -2.86 -10.19 -8.23
N VAL A 93 -2.15 -9.16 -7.75
CA VAL A 93 -2.58 -7.77 -7.85
C VAL A 93 -2.39 -7.25 -9.27
N GLY A 94 -1.16 -7.31 -9.78
CA GLY A 94 -0.83 -6.81 -11.13
C GLY A 94 -1.70 -7.40 -12.24
N ILE A 95 -1.90 -8.72 -12.25
CA ILE A 95 -2.79 -9.39 -13.24
C ILE A 95 -4.19 -8.78 -13.27
N ARG A 96 -4.71 -8.41 -12.10
CA ARG A 96 -6.07 -7.89 -11.92
C ARG A 96 -6.18 -6.37 -12.05
N GLN A 97 -5.07 -5.67 -12.28
CA GLN A 97 -5.01 -4.24 -12.57
C GLN A 97 -4.32 -3.96 -13.92
N GLU A 98 -4.58 -4.81 -14.92
CA GLU A 98 -4.06 -4.63 -16.29
C GLU A 98 -2.53 -4.67 -16.36
N ASN A 99 -1.89 -5.47 -15.50
CA ASN A 99 -0.44 -5.61 -15.34
C ASN A 99 0.29 -4.37 -14.83
N ASN A 100 -0.43 -3.37 -14.33
CA ASN A 100 0.20 -2.20 -13.72
C ASN A 100 0.98 -2.60 -12.46
N SER A 101 2.14 -1.97 -12.28
CA SER A 101 2.92 -2.11 -11.05
C SER A 101 2.21 -1.43 -9.89
N CYS A 102 2.35 -1.97 -8.68
CA CYS A 102 1.90 -1.31 -7.45
C CYS A 102 2.57 0.04 -7.20
N SER A 103 3.63 0.32 -7.95
CA SER A 103 4.37 1.56 -7.91
C SER A 103 3.87 2.61 -8.91
N MET A 104 2.86 2.28 -9.73
CA MET A 104 2.15 3.31 -10.50
C MET A 104 1.18 4.04 -9.57
N ASP A 105 1.16 5.38 -9.63
CA ASP A 105 0.38 6.28 -8.76
C ASP A 105 -1.10 5.89 -8.63
N TYR A 106 -1.72 5.35 -9.68
CA TYR A 106 -3.15 4.99 -9.71
C TYR A 106 -3.39 3.48 -9.64
N SER A 107 -2.35 2.70 -9.34
CA SER A 107 -2.49 1.29 -9.00
C SER A 107 -3.16 1.11 -7.65
N LEU A 108 -3.57 -0.12 -7.31
CA LEU A 108 -4.28 -0.41 -6.07
C LEU A 108 -3.52 0.10 -4.83
N PHE A 109 -2.20 -0.05 -4.78
CA PHE A 109 -1.39 0.42 -3.66
C PHE A 109 -0.79 1.81 -3.89
N GLY A 110 -0.40 2.16 -5.12
CA GLY A 110 0.04 3.52 -5.46
C GLY A 110 -0.97 4.60 -5.10
N TYR A 111 -2.26 4.29 -5.27
CA TYR A 111 -3.33 5.24 -4.97
C TYR A 111 -3.37 5.63 -3.49
N ILE A 112 -2.92 4.77 -2.59
CA ILE A 112 -2.77 5.09 -1.17
C ILE A 112 -1.81 6.28 -0.99
N GLY A 113 -0.67 6.26 -1.68
CA GLY A 113 0.32 7.34 -1.64
C GLY A 113 -0.24 8.67 -2.12
N GLU A 114 -1.08 8.66 -3.16
CA GLU A 114 -1.76 9.86 -3.64
C GLU A 114 -2.83 10.37 -2.67
N LEU A 115 -3.64 9.49 -2.07
CA LEU A 115 -4.63 9.89 -1.06
C LEU A 115 -3.97 10.51 0.18
N VAL A 116 -2.89 9.91 0.68
CA VAL A 116 -2.13 10.44 1.82
C VAL A 116 -1.53 11.80 1.49
N LYS A 117 -0.89 11.96 0.33
CA LYS A 117 -0.31 13.25 -0.10
C LYS A 117 -1.33 14.37 -0.15
N ASN A 118 -2.53 14.08 -0.64
CA ASN A 118 -3.59 15.07 -0.77
C ASN A 118 -4.42 15.24 0.52
N GLY A 119 -4.06 14.54 1.61
CA GLY A 119 -4.78 14.63 2.88
C GLY A 119 -6.20 14.05 2.84
N LEU A 120 -6.50 13.19 1.87
CA LEU A 120 -7.83 12.63 1.60
C LEU A 120 -8.12 11.44 2.53
N ARG A 121 -8.28 11.74 3.82
CA ARG A 121 -8.40 10.74 4.90
C ARG A 121 -9.59 9.80 4.73
N LYS A 122 -10.76 10.33 4.37
CA LYS A 122 -11.99 9.54 4.26
C LYS A 122 -11.89 8.57 3.08
N GLU A 123 -11.43 9.09 1.96
CA GLU A 123 -11.18 8.35 0.72
C GLU A 123 -10.14 7.26 0.96
N LEU A 124 -9.10 7.55 1.75
CA LEU A 124 -8.11 6.55 2.16
C LEU A 124 -8.74 5.39 2.93
N LEU A 125 -9.56 5.67 3.94
CA LEU A 125 -10.24 4.63 4.73
C LEU A 125 -11.18 3.78 3.85
N ASP A 126 -11.91 4.41 2.93
CA ASP A 126 -12.76 3.71 1.96
C ASP A 126 -11.93 2.84 1.01
N HIS A 127 -10.78 3.34 0.56
CA HIS A 127 -9.87 2.62 -0.33
C HIS A 127 -9.16 1.44 0.34
N ILE A 128 -8.77 1.57 1.61
CA ILE A 128 -8.23 0.46 2.42
C ILE A 128 -9.25 -0.68 2.49
N ASN A 129 -10.51 -0.35 2.75
CA ASN A 129 -11.62 -1.31 2.78
C ASN A 129 -11.79 -2.04 1.44
N ASN A 130 -11.74 -1.30 0.33
CA ASN A 130 -11.84 -1.87 -1.01
C ASN A 130 -10.63 -2.72 -1.39
N SER A 131 -9.43 -2.33 -0.96
CA SER A 131 -8.19 -3.11 -1.16
C SER A 131 -8.24 -4.46 -0.43
N ARG A 132 -8.82 -4.52 0.77
CA ARG A 132 -9.07 -5.80 1.47
C ARG A 132 -10.02 -6.70 0.67
N LYS A 133 -11.13 -6.15 0.19
CA LYS A 133 -12.09 -6.89 -0.67
C LYS A 133 -11.43 -7.37 -1.96
N PHE A 134 -10.58 -6.53 -2.57
CA PHE A 134 -9.81 -6.90 -3.74
C PHE A 134 -8.93 -8.13 -3.43
N LEU A 135 -8.11 -8.08 -2.38
CA LEU A 135 -7.18 -9.14 -2.02
C LEU A 135 -7.90 -10.46 -1.68
N LYS A 136 -9.06 -10.38 -1.03
CA LYS A 136 -9.92 -11.54 -0.70
C LYS A 136 -10.77 -12.04 -1.86
N ASN A 137 -10.74 -11.36 -3.01
CA ASN A 137 -11.55 -11.66 -4.20
C ASN A 137 -13.07 -11.56 -3.94
N GLU A 138 -13.49 -10.60 -3.13
CA GLU A 138 -14.89 -10.38 -2.69
C GLU A 138 -15.65 -9.43 -3.65
N GLY A 139 -15.46 -9.58 -4.96
CA GLY A 139 -16.24 -8.87 -5.99
C GLY A 139 -15.86 -7.39 -6.23
N PHE A 140 -14.78 -6.90 -5.63
CA PHE A 140 -14.24 -5.58 -5.95
C PHE A 140 -13.23 -5.65 -7.11
N ASN A 141 -13.45 -4.83 -8.13
CA ASN A 141 -12.57 -4.68 -9.29
C ASN A 141 -11.92 -3.28 -9.24
N TRP A 142 -10.59 -3.26 -9.33
CA TRP A 142 -9.83 -2.02 -9.42
C TRP A 142 -9.79 -1.53 -10.87
N ASN A 143 -9.86 -0.21 -11.07
CA ASN A 143 -9.73 0.42 -12.38
C ASN A 143 -8.79 1.62 -12.27
N VAL A 144 -7.58 1.46 -12.79
CA VAL A 144 -6.50 2.46 -12.74
C VAL A 144 -6.91 3.76 -13.45
N HIS A 145 -7.52 3.65 -14.63
CA HIS A 145 -7.92 4.81 -15.45
C HIS A 145 -9.04 5.63 -14.80
N LYS A 146 -9.94 4.98 -14.07
CA LYS A 146 -10.99 5.69 -13.34
C LYS A 146 -10.37 6.60 -12.27
N CYS A 147 -9.41 6.08 -11.49
CA CYS A 147 -8.77 6.83 -10.41
C CYS A 147 -7.86 7.94 -10.93
N GLU A 148 -7.15 7.70 -12.04
CA GLU A 148 -6.41 8.75 -12.76
C GLU A 148 -7.31 9.94 -13.12
N LEU A 149 -8.48 9.69 -13.68
CA LEU A 149 -9.46 10.73 -14.02
C LEU A 149 -10.03 11.44 -12.78
N GLU A 150 -10.30 10.71 -11.70
CA GLU A 150 -10.82 11.31 -10.46
C GLU A 150 -9.80 12.29 -9.84
N MET A 151 -8.51 11.93 -9.83
CA MET A 151 -7.45 12.78 -9.27
C MET A 151 -7.11 14.02 -10.09
N ILE A 152 -7.28 13.98 -11.42
CA ILE A 152 -7.09 15.17 -12.27
C ILE A 152 -8.12 16.26 -11.95
N ASN A 153 -9.27 15.89 -11.37
CA ASN A 153 -10.40 16.79 -11.11
C ASN A 153 -10.49 17.27 -9.64
N ILE A 154 -9.52 16.91 -8.80
CA ILE A 154 -9.39 17.33 -7.39
C ILE A 154 -8.34 18.44 -7.29
#